data_AF-A0A9D1KA15-F1
#
_entry.id   AF-A0A9D1KA15-F1
#
_cell.length_a   1.000
_cell.length_b   1.000
_cell.length_c   1.000
_cell.angle_alpha   90.00
_cell.angle_beta   90.00
_cell.angle_gamma   90.00
#
_symmetry.space_group_name_H-M   'P 1'
#
loop_
_entity.id
_entity.type
_entity.pdbx_description
1 polymer ?
#
loop_
_entity_poly.entity_id
_entity_poly.type
_entity_poly.pdbx_seq_one_letter_code
_entity_poly.pdbx_strand_id
1 'polypeptide(L)'
;SKALVDQYFEREKVTDPNIEKNGVNVTLIKALRKALDEQGYQHVKIVVSSGFDEEKCKKFASENTPVDFYGVGSSLLKVTTSFTGDCVKIDGVNMAKVGRHEMFSDRLKKVDYPAK
;
A
#
# COMPACT_ATOMS: atom_id res chain seq x y z
N SER A 1 -1.47 4.38 -3.06
CA SER A 1 -1.50 5.04 -4.38
C SER A 1 -2.95 5.13 -4.80
N LYS A 2 -3.53 6.33 -4.95
CA LYS A 2 -4.88 6.50 -5.51
C LYS A 2 -4.93 6.24 -7.03
N ALA A 3 -3.76 6.06 -7.65
CA ALA A 3 -3.61 5.96 -9.10
C ALA A 3 -3.76 4.54 -9.65
N LEU A 4 -3.81 3.51 -8.81
CA LEU A 4 -3.90 2.12 -9.23
C LEU A 4 -5.09 1.43 -8.57
N VAL A 5 -5.90 0.76 -9.39
CA VAL A 5 -6.96 -0.15 -8.95
C VAL A 5 -6.39 -1.56 -8.94
N ASP A 6 -6.71 -2.32 -7.89
CA ASP A 6 -6.28 -3.72 -7.82
C ASP A 6 -7.04 -4.57 -8.84
N GLN A 7 -6.33 -5.48 -9.52
CA GLN A 7 -6.92 -6.38 -10.53
C GLN A 7 -8.01 -7.28 -9.94
N TYR A 8 -8.02 -7.51 -8.61
CA TYR A 8 -9.11 -8.20 -7.93
C TYR A 8 -10.50 -7.65 -8.33
N PHE A 9 -10.66 -6.34 -8.36
CA PHE A 9 -11.96 -5.72 -8.65
C PHE A 9 -12.41 -5.94 -10.10
N GLU A 10 -11.47 -6.05 -11.03
CA GLU A 10 -11.75 -6.38 -12.43
C GLU A 10 -12.13 -7.85 -12.58
N ARG A 11 -11.36 -8.76 -11.97
CA ARG A 11 -11.63 -10.21 -12.03
C ARG A 11 -12.99 -10.57 -11.42
N GLU A 12 -13.31 -9.97 -10.27
CA GLU A 12 -14.58 -10.18 -9.56
C GLU A 12 -15.72 -9.30 -10.10
N LYS A 13 -15.48 -8.50 -11.14
CA LYS A 13 -16.46 -7.62 -11.80
C LYS A 13 -17.21 -6.69 -10.82
N VAL A 14 -16.48 -6.11 -9.86
CA VAL A 14 -17.06 -5.23 -8.84
C VAL A 14 -17.39 -3.86 -9.43
N THR A 15 -18.67 -3.57 -9.65
CA THR A 15 -19.14 -2.34 -10.31
C THR A 15 -19.62 -1.26 -9.35
N ASP A 16 -19.89 -1.57 -8.08
CA ASP A 16 -20.39 -0.58 -7.11
C ASP A 16 -19.39 0.59 -6.97
N PRO A 17 -19.81 1.84 -7.29
CA PRO A 17 -18.95 3.02 -7.19
C PRO A 17 -18.63 3.41 -5.75
N ASN A 18 -19.40 2.93 -4.77
CA ASN A 18 -19.18 3.23 -3.35
C ASN A 18 -18.07 2.39 -2.73
N ILE A 19 -17.58 1.37 -3.44
CA ILE A 19 -16.47 0.53 -2.97
C ILE A 19 -15.14 1.24 -3.25
N GLU A 20 -14.35 1.44 -2.20
CA GLU A 20 -12.97 1.92 -2.30
C GLU A 20 -12.09 0.88 -3.01
N LYS A 21 -11.50 1.25 -4.15
CA LYS A 21 -10.77 0.33 -5.04
C LYS A 21 -9.25 0.50 -5.02
N ASN A 22 -8.74 1.52 -4.33
CA ASN A 22 -7.33 1.88 -4.37
C ASN A 22 -6.65 1.61 -3.03
N GLY A 23 -5.37 1.24 -3.09
CA GLY A 23 -4.57 0.99 -1.89
C GLY A 23 -5.15 -0.09 -0.97
N VAL A 24 -4.73 -0.09 0.29
CA VAL A 24 -5.26 -1.03 1.29
C VAL A 24 -6.65 -0.60 1.72
N ASN A 25 -7.65 -1.42 1.41
CA ASN A 25 -9.07 -1.18 1.68
C ASN A 25 -9.74 -2.44 2.28
N VAL A 26 -10.91 -2.25 2.88
CA VAL A 26 -11.64 -3.31 3.61
C VAL A 26 -12.01 -4.48 2.70
N THR A 27 -12.47 -4.20 1.47
CA THR A 27 -12.91 -5.22 0.52
C THR A 27 -11.78 -6.20 0.17
N LEU A 28 -10.59 -5.69 -0.13
CA LEU A 28 -9.43 -6.53 -0.43
C LEU A 28 -8.99 -7.38 0.77
N ILE A 29 -9.04 -6.83 1.99
CA ILE A 29 -8.65 -7.59 3.18
C ILE A 29 -9.64 -8.71 3.50
N LYS A 30 -10.95 -8.44 3.38
CA LYS A 30 -11.98 -9.48 3.53
C LYS A 30 -11.84 -10.57 2.45
N ALA A 31 -11.55 -10.18 1.22
CA ALA A 31 -11.30 -11.12 0.13
C ALA A 31 -10.05 -11.98 0.37
N LEU A 32 -8.95 -11.36 0.82
CA LEU A 32 -7.73 -12.08 1.20
C LEU A 32 -7.99 -13.09 2.31
N ARG A 33 -8.68 -12.67 3.38
CA ARG A 33 -9.02 -13.57 4.49
C ARG A 33 -9.85 -14.77 4.01
N LYS A 34 -10.89 -14.51 3.22
CA LYS A 34 -11.73 -15.56 2.62
C LYS A 34 -10.88 -16.55 1.82
N ALA A 35 -10.02 -16.05 0.92
CA ALA A 35 -9.17 -16.90 0.10
C ALA A 35 -8.18 -17.73 0.92
N LEU A 36 -7.59 -17.17 1.98
CA LEU A 36 -6.73 -17.91 2.90
C LEU A 36 -7.51 -19.00 3.67
N ASP A 37 -8.71 -18.68 4.14
CA ASP A 37 -9.53 -19.61 4.92
C ASP A 37 -10.03 -20.79 4.07
N GLU A 38 -10.44 -20.53 2.83
CA GLU A 38 -10.82 -21.57 1.86
C GLU A 38 -9.69 -22.57 1.57
N GLN A 39 -8.44 -22.14 1.77
CA GLN A 39 -7.25 -22.98 1.59
C GLN A 39 -6.69 -23.53 2.92
N GLY A 40 -7.39 -23.34 4.05
CA GLY A 40 -6.98 -23.86 5.35
C GLY A 40 -5.88 -23.06 6.07
N TYR A 41 -5.67 -21.80 5.70
CA TYR A 41 -4.63 -20.92 6.26
C TYR A 41 -5.15 -19.95 7.33
N GLN A 42 -6.08 -20.38 8.19
CA GLN A 42 -6.65 -19.54 9.26
C GLN A 42 -5.59 -19.03 10.25
N HIS A 43 -4.47 -19.74 10.39
CA HIS A 43 -3.35 -19.38 11.26
C HIS A 43 -2.50 -18.22 10.71
N VAL A 44 -2.62 -17.89 9.42
CA VAL A 44 -1.86 -16.80 8.79
C VAL A 44 -2.44 -15.46 9.23
N LYS A 45 -1.59 -14.62 9.85
CA LYS A 45 -1.97 -13.29 10.30
C LYS A 45 -1.87 -12.26 9.18
N ILE A 46 -2.74 -11.24 9.23
CA ILE A 46 -2.81 -10.16 8.27
C ILE A 46 -2.28 -8.87 8.91
N VAL A 47 -1.19 -8.36 8.35
CA VAL A 47 -0.61 -7.06 8.70
C VAL A 47 -0.95 -6.07 7.59
N VAL A 48 -1.51 -4.91 7.94
CA VAL A 48 -1.80 -3.84 7.00
C VAL A 48 -0.94 -2.63 7.29
N SER A 49 -0.50 -1.93 6.24
CA SER A 49 0.22 -0.67 6.35
C SER A 49 -0.14 0.24 5.19
N SER A 50 0.47 1.42 5.09
CA SER A 50 0.25 2.46 4.06
C SER A 50 -1.00 3.33 4.27
N GLY A 51 -0.75 4.56 4.76
CA GLY A 51 -1.76 5.61 4.87
C GLY A 51 -2.83 5.31 5.92
N PHE A 52 -2.46 4.59 6.99
CA PHE A 52 -3.31 4.44 8.16
C PHE A 52 -3.14 5.63 9.10
N ASP A 53 -4.28 6.08 9.61
CA ASP A 53 -4.49 7.08 10.64
C ASP A 53 -5.63 6.62 11.55
N GLU A 54 -6.03 7.46 12.51
CA GLU A 54 -7.08 7.12 13.46
C GLU A 54 -8.41 6.79 12.77
N GLU A 55 -8.83 7.59 11.78
CA GLU A 55 -10.10 7.41 11.08
C GLU A 55 -10.13 6.11 10.28
N LYS A 56 -9.04 5.81 9.55
CA LYS A 56 -8.94 4.58 8.78
C LYS A 56 -8.90 3.34 9.68
N CYS A 57 -8.21 3.41 10.81
CA CYS A 57 -8.22 2.34 11.81
C CYS A 57 -9.64 2.11 12.37
N LYS A 58 -10.35 3.18 12.73
CA LYS A 58 -11.75 3.10 13.21
C LYS A 58 -12.68 2.49 12.17
N LYS A 59 -12.57 2.89 10.90
CA LYS A 59 -13.33 2.29 9.79
C LYS A 59 -13.10 0.78 9.72
N PHE A 60 -11.85 0.34 9.67
CA PHE A 60 -11.51 -1.09 9.58
C PHE A 60 -12.06 -1.89 10.76
N ALA A 61 -11.95 -1.34 11.99
CA ALA A 61 -12.49 -1.96 13.20
C ALA A 61 -14.03 -2.04 13.17
N SER A 62 -14.71 -0.95 12.81
CA SER A 62 -16.19 -0.91 12.73
C SER A 62 -16.76 -1.88 11.69
N GLU A 63 -16.00 -2.17 10.63
CA GLU A 63 -16.40 -3.09 9.58
C GLU A 63 -16.00 -4.55 9.87
N ASN A 64 -15.48 -4.84 11.08
CA ASN A 64 -14.94 -6.15 11.48
C ASN A 64 -13.94 -6.70 10.44
N THR A 65 -13.05 -5.84 9.96
CA THR A 65 -12.06 -6.21 8.96
C THR A 65 -11.00 -7.13 9.60
N PRO A 66 -10.70 -8.30 9.00
CA PRO A 66 -9.80 -9.29 9.60
C PRO A 66 -8.34 -8.84 9.48
N VAL A 67 -7.89 -8.04 10.44
CA VAL A 67 -6.52 -7.50 10.54
C VAL A 67 -5.98 -7.79 11.92
N ASP A 68 -4.77 -8.34 11.99
CA ASP A 68 -4.07 -8.63 13.24
C ASP A 68 -3.22 -7.44 13.70
N PHE A 69 -2.62 -6.70 12.77
CA PHE A 69 -1.72 -5.58 13.08
C PHE A 69 -1.85 -4.41 12.10
N TYR A 70 -1.80 -3.19 12.62
CA TYR A 70 -1.77 -1.94 11.85
C TYR A 70 -0.40 -1.28 11.90
N GLY A 71 0.23 -1.11 10.74
CA GLY A 71 1.43 -0.30 10.55
C GLY A 71 1.07 1.15 10.29
N VAL A 72 1.30 2.01 11.29
CA VAL A 72 1.01 3.45 11.24
C VAL A 72 2.32 4.23 11.19
N GLY A 73 2.45 5.14 10.23
CA GLY A 73 3.71 5.84 9.95
C GLY A 73 3.53 7.35 9.89
N SER A 74 3.34 7.88 8.67
CA SER A 74 3.32 9.33 8.40
C SER A 74 2.34 10.13 9.26
N SER A 75 1.22 9.54 9.69
CA SER A 75 0.24 10.20 10.56
C SER A 75 0.75 10.48 11.98
N LEU A 76 1.79 9.77 12.43
CA LEU A 76 2.44 9.98 13.73
C LEU A 76 3.61 10.98 13.65
N LEU A 77 4.06 11.33 12.45
CA LEU A 77 5.30 12.09 12.24
C LEU A 77 5.00 13.47 11.63
N LYS A 78 5.71 14.50 12.08
CA LYS A 78 5.71 15.84 11.45
C LYS A 78 6.69 15.89 10.28
N VAL A 79 6.53 15.00 9.30
CA VAL A 79 7.38 15.00 8.09
C VAL A 79 6.87 16.04 7.11
N THR A 80 7.63 17.13 6.91
CA THR A 80 7.31 18.19 5.95
C THR A 80 7.92 17.94 4.56
N THR A 81 8.81 16.95 4.43
CA THR A 81 9.45 16.58 3.17
C THR A 81 9.46 15.06 3.04
N SER A 82 8.65 14.53 2.13
CA SER A 82 8.60 13.09 1.86
C SER A 82 9.06 12.79 0.43
N PHE A 83 9.85 11.74 0.29
CA PHE A 83 10.24 11.18 -0.99
C PHE A 83 10.20 9.65 -0.87
N THR A 84 10.05 8.98 -2.00
CA THR A 84 10.11 7.52 -2.08
C THR A 84 11.29 7.14 -2.96
N GLY A 85 12.18 6.29 -2.44
CA GLY A 85 13.13 5.56 -3.28
C GLY A 85 12.52 4.20 -3.63
N ASP A 86 12.52 3.85 -4.91
CA ASP A 86 12.09 2.53 -5.38
C ASP A 86 13.25 1.85 -6.09
N CYS A 87 13.44 0.54 -5.87
CA CYS A 87 14.31 -0.27 -6.72
C CYS A 87 13.61 -0.48 -8.07
N VAL A 88 14.22 0.02 -9.14
CA VAL A 88 13.65 -0.02 -10.50
C VAL A 88 14.49 -0.82 -11.49
N LYS A 89 15.74 -1.12 -11.15
CA LYS A 89 16.71 -1.85 -11.96
C LYS A 89 17.63 -2.68 -11.06
N ILE A 90 17.85 -3.95 -11.40
CA ILE A 90 18.79 -4.85 -10.71
C ILE A 90 19.65 -5.49 -11.80
N ASP A 91 20.97 -5.46 -11.63
CA ASP A 91 21.94 -6.02 -12.60
C ASP A 91 21.71 -5.55 -14.05
N GLY A 92 21.33 -4.28 -14.22
CA GLY A 92 21.04 -3.70 -15.54
C GLY A 92 19.64 -3.98 -16.08
N VAL A 93 18.88 -4.88 -15.45
CA VAL A 93 17.54 -5.31 -15.89
C VAL A 93 16.45 -4.48 -15.21
N ASN A 94 15.53 -3.92 -15.99
CA ASN A 94 14.39 -3.15 -15.47
C ASN A 94 13.42 -4.09 -14.73
N MET A 95 13.20 -3.83 -13.43
CA MET A 95 12.36 -4.65 -12.55
C MET A 95 11.56 -3.80 -11.55
N ALA A 96 11.06 -2.66 -12.01
CA ALA A 96 10.23 -1.78 -11.18
C ALA A 96 8.87 -2.39 -10.86
N LYS A 97 8.33 -2.08 -9.68
CA LYS A 97 6.92 -2.34 -9.38
C LYS A 97 6.01 -1.54 -10.31
N VAL A 98 4.81 -2.06 -10.55
CA VAL A 98 3.80 -1.40 -11.39
C VAL A 98 3.60 0.07 -10.99
N GLY A 99 3.61 0.94 -12.00
CA GLY A 99 3.48 2.40 -11.83
C GLY A 99 4.77 3.11 -11.43
N ARG A 100 5.92 2.43 -11.39
CA ARG A 100 7.25 3.05 -11.20
C ARG A 100 8.14 2.73 -12.40
N HIS A 101 9.09 3.63 -12.66
CA HIS A 101 10.11 3.50 -13.68
C HIS A 101 11.33 4.32 -13.25
N GLU A 102 12.46 4.09 -13.92
CA GLU A 102 13.66 4.88 -13.70
C GLU A 102 13.42 6.35 -14.10
N MET A 103 13.58 7.26 -13.14
CA MET A 103 13.40 8.69 -13.34
C MET A 103 14.75 9.38 -13.15
N PHE A 104 15.30 9.92 -14.24
CA PHE A 104 16.48 10.77 -14.19
C PHE A 104 16.09 12.22 -13.89
N SER A 105 16.95 12.94 -13.17
CA SER A 105 16.80 14.37 -12.98
C SER A 105 18.15 15.06 -12.91
N ASP A 106 18.37 15.97 -13.85
CA ASP A 106 19.58 16.81 -13.94
C ASP A 106 19.76 17.73 -12.72
N ARG A 107 18.72 17.84 -11.88
CA ARG A 107 18.75 18.60 -10.62
C ARG A 107 19.42 17.84 -9.48
N LEU A 108 19.59 16.52 -9.60
CA LEU A 108 20.23 15.70 -8.59
C LEU A 108 21.74 15.92 -8.63
N LYS A 109 22.28 16.48 -7.55
CA LYS A 109 23.71 16.66 -7.34
C LYS A 109 24.11 16.06 -6.00
N LYS A 110 25.32 15.53 -5.93
CA LYS A 110 25.91 15.11 -4.65
C LYS A 110 26.03 16.36 -3.76
N VAL A 111 25.63 16.23 -2.51
CA VAL A 111 25.76 17.26 -1.47
C VAL A 111 26.60 16.71 -0.33
N ASP A 112 27.38 17.58 0.31
CA ASP A 112 28.08 17.22 1.54
C ASP A 112 27.09 17.12 2.70
N TYR A 113 27.25 16.10 3.54
CA TYR A 113 26.46 15.92 4.75
C TYR A 113 27.28 16.37 5.98
N PRO A 114 26.73 17.16 6.92
CA PRO A 114 25.35 17.63 6.97
C PRO A 114 25.07 18.70 5.90
N ALA A 115 23.91 18.57 5.23
CA ALA A 115 23.45 19.60 4.31
C ALA A 115 23.23 20.90 5.11
N LYS A 116 23.84 22.00 4.68
CA LYS A 116 23.62 23.34 5.25
C LYS A 116 22.19 23.82 5.02
#